data_AF-A0A3C1SHY2-F1
#
_entry.id   AF-A0A3C1SHY2-F1
#
_cell.length_a   1.000
_cell.length_b   1.000
_cell.length_c   1.000
_cell.angle_alpha   90.00
_cell.angle_beta   90.00
_cell.angle_gamma   90.00
#
_symmetry.space_group_name_H-M   'P 1'
#
loop_
_entity.id
_entity.type
_entity.pdbx_description
1 polymer ?
#
loop_
_entity_poly.entity_id
_entity_poly.type
_entity_poly.pdbx_seq_one_letter_code
_entity_poly.pdbx_strand_id
1 'polypeptide(L)'
;MNAAVLVKDGSTTTITGGTINSDASGANGVFCYGGNGGKNGGSGDGTTVVIRDTKITTTGSGSGGIMTTGGGITKAYNLTVTTSGQSSAAIRTDRGGGTVTVDGGTYTSNGLGSPAIYSTADITVSNAQLISNLSEGVCIEGKNSISLTNCTLTANNTKRNGNAKFVDTIMIYQSMSGDADSGTSSFSMTGGSLISKNGHVFHVTNTNAIINLTSVAVVNEDESKVLLSVCADGWNGASNIASVNAHKQELEGVMLVGSDSKLTLNLSDHSSFVGTISGNIVNAAGDVVSTQVGEVSVVLDATSTWTLTADTYISSFTGDVSCINNNGYTLYVNGSAL
;
A
#
# COMPACT_ATOMS: atom_id res chain seq x y z
N MET A 1 -24.14 -7.05 -8.67
CA MET A 1 -23.40 -7.82 -7.65
C MET A 1 -23.32 -9.25 -8.16
N ASN A 2 -22.17 -9.64 -8.70
CA ASN A 2 -21.99 -10.97 -9.29
C ASN A 2 -20.83 -11.68 -8.59
N ALA A 3 -21.01 -12.97 -8.30
CA ALA A 3 -19.98 -13.83 -7.74
C ALA A 3 -20.32 -15.30 -7.98
N ALA A 4 -19.33 -16.19 -7.94
CA ALA A 4 -19.56 -17.63 -7.87
C ALA A 4 -20.19 -18.02 -6.52
N VAL A 5 -19.76 -17.38 -5.43
CA VAL A 5 -20.43 -17.46 -4.13
C VAL A 5 -20.72 -16.05 -3.61
N LEU A 6 -22.00 -15.74 -3.43
CA LEU A 6 -22.48 -14.48 -2.87
C LEU A 6 -23.09 -14.73 -1.50
N VAL A 7 -22.65 -13.96 -0.50
CA VAL A 7 -23.15 -14.00 0.88
C VAL A 7 -23.62 -12.60 1.30
N LYS A 8 -24.85 -12.49 1.80
CA LYS A 8 -25.54 -11.23 2.10
C LYS A 8 -26.66 -11.42 3.14
N ASP A 9 -27.36 -10.33 3.48
CA ASP A 9 -28.60 -10.30 4.27
C ASP A 9 -28.42 -10.80 5.72
N GLY A 10 -27.34 -10.39 6.36
CA GLY A 10 -27.01 -10.71 7.76
C GLY A 10 -26.63 -12.18 7.99
N SER A 11 -26.39 -12.95 6.92
CA SER A 11 -26.08 -14.37 7.03
C SER A 11 -24.63 -14.63 7.44
N THR A 12 -24.39 -15.79 8.07
CA THR A 12 -23.04 -16.30 8.32
C THR A 12 -22.82 -17.57 7.52
N THR A 13 -21.82 -17.57 6.63
CA THR A 13 -21.47 -18.72 5.79
C THR A 13 -20.07 -19.21 6.08
N THR A 14 -19.89 -20.52 6.22
CA THR A 14 -18.58 -21.17 6.32
C THR A 14 -18.33 -22.03 5.09
N ILE A 15 -17.18 -21.83 4.45
CA ILE A 15 -16.67 -22.60 3.30
C ILE A 15 -15.38 -23.28 3.75
N THR A 16 -15.22 -24.58 3.51
CA THR A 16 -14.02 -25.32 3.88
C THR A 16 -13.67 -26.32 2.79
N GLY A 17 -12.45 -26.22 2.27
CA GLY A 17 -11.97 -27.05 1.16
C GLY A 17 -12.54 -26.64 -0.20
N GLY A 18 -12.22 -27.46 -1.21
CA GLY A 18 -12.80 -27.36 -2.55
C GLY A 18 -12.16 -26.34 -3.49
N THR A 19 -12.83 -26.11 -4.62
CA THR A 19 -12.40 -25.18 -5.67
C THR A 19 -13.57 -24.33 -6.14
N ILE A 20 -13.35 -23.02 -6.23
CA ILE A 20 -14.32 -22.04 -6.74
C ILE A 20 -13.70 -21.38 -7.97
N ASN A 21 -14.37 -21.48 -9.11
CA ASN A 21 -13.92 -20.88 -10.37
C ASN A 21 -14.98 -19.89 -10.87
N SER A 22 -14.53 -18.77 -11.43
CA SER A 22 -15.38 -17.81 -12.12
C SER A 22 -14.66 -17.18 -13.30
N ASP A 23 -15.27 -17.20 -14.48
CA ASP A 23 -14.70 -16.64 -15.72
C ASP A 23 -15.49 -15.46 -16.29
N ALA A 24 -16.69 -15.21 -15.76
CA ALA A 24 -17.53 -14.09 -16.19
C ALA A 24 -16.98 -12.75 -15.69
N SER A 25 -17.05 -11.73 -16.55
CA SER A 25 -16.72 -10.34 -16.18
C SER A 25 -17.59 -9.87 -15.01
N GLY A 26 -16.94 -9.26 -14.02
CA GLY A 26 -17.56 -8.74 -12.80
C GLY A 26 -17.98 -9.80 -11.78
N ALA A 27 -17.78 -11.09 -12.06
CA ALA A 27 -18.23 -12.18 -11.20
C ALA A 27 -17.10 -12.66 -10.27
N ASN A 28 -17.02 -12.11 -9.05
CA ASN A 28 -15.99 -12.44 -8.06
C ASN A 28 -15.99 -13.93 -7.66
N GLY A 29 -14.90 -14.42 -7.07
CA GLY A 29 -14.85 -15.78 -6.53
C GLY A 29 -15.81 -15.93 -5.34
N VAL A 30 -15.51 -15.25 -4.24
CA VAL A 30 -16.40 -15.16 -3.07
C VAL A 30 -16.64 -13.70 -2.72
N PHE A 31 -17.91 -13.31 -2.59
CA PHE A 31 -18.31 -11.95 -2.28
C PHE A 31 -19.16 -11.90 -1.00
N CYS A 32 -18.63 -11.27 0.04
CA CYS A 32 -19.34 -10.89 1.26
C CYS A 32 -19.89 -9.45 1.15
N TYR A 33 -21.22 -9.28 1.16
CA TYR A 33 -21.87 -7.97 1.14
C TYR A 33 -22.67 -7.71 2.42
N GLY A 34 -22.26 -6.71 3.21
CA GLY A 34 -22.88 -6.38 4.50
C GLY A 34 -24.07 -5.42 4.44
N GLY A 35 -24.57 -5.03 3.26
CA GLY A 35 -25.86 -4.33 3.18
C GLY A 35 -25.93 -2.88 3.68
N ASN A 36 -24.83 -2.18 4.01
CA ASN A 36 -24.88 -0.79 4.49
C ASN A 36 -25.21 0.27 3.41
N GLY A 37 -25.55 -0.15 2.19
CA GLY A 37 -25.89 0.74 1.08
C GLY A 37 -24.71 1.51 0.48
N GLY A 38 -23.47 1.07 0.72
CA GLY A 38 -22.27 1.75 0.24
C GLY A 38 -21.88 2.96 1.08
N LYS A 39 -22.41 3.09 2.31
CA LYS A 39 -22.06 4.17 3.22
C LYS A 39 -20.75 3.85 3.92
N ASN A 40 -19.67 4.52 3.55
CA ASN A 40 -18.36 4.33 4.16
C ASN A 40 -18.40 4.60 5.67
N GLY A 41 -17.82 3.70 6.46
CA GLY A 41 -17.89 3.73 7.93
C GLY A 41 -19.28 3.43 8.53
N GLY A 42 -20.31 3.15 7.71
CA GLY A 42 -21.61 2.70 8.19
C GLY A 42 -21.59 1.23 8.62
N SER A 43 -22.30 0.89 9.69
CA SER A 43 -22.46 -0.50 10.12
C SER A 43 -23.16 -1.34 9.03
N GLY A 44 -22.62 -2.53 8.76
CA GLY A 44 -23.30 -3.55 7.99
C GLY A 44 -24.39 -4.27 8.80
N ASP A 45 -25.07 -5.21 8.15
CA ASP A 45 -26.11 -6.09 8.69
C ASP A 45 -25.56 -7.31 9.44
N GLY A 46 -24.23 -7.42 9.57
CA GLY A 46 -23.53 -8.54 10.22
C GLY A 46 -23.18 -9.70 9.29
N THR A 47 -23.40 -9.58 7.98
CA THR A 47 -23.02 -10.61 7.00
C THR A 47 -21.56 -10.99 7.17
N THR A 48 -21.32 -12.28 7.39
CA THR A 48 -20.00 -12.84 7.68
C THR A 48 -19.69 -14.02 6.77
N VAL A 49 -18.51 -14.03 6.17
CA VAL A 49 -17.96 -15.18 5.45
C VAL A 49 -16.71 -15.69 6.15
N VAL A 50 -16.66 -16.99 6.35
CA VAL A 50 -15.48 -17.69 6.85
C VAL A 50 -15.03 -18.72 5.82
N ILE A 51 -13.83 -18.59 5.26
CA ILE A 51 -13.31 -19.45 4.18
C ILE A 51 -12.02 -20.11 4.65
N ARG A 52 -11.88 -21.43 4.45
CA ARG A 52 -10.69 -22.20 4.83
C ARG A 52 -10.26 -23.16 3.75
N ASP A 53 -8.95 -23.25 3.49
CA ASP A 53 -8.34 -24.31 2.67
C ASP A 53 -8.96 -24.44 1.27
N THR A 54 -9.44 -23.33 0.70
CA THR A 54 -10.14 -23.31 -0.59
C THR A 54 -9.26 -22.72 -1.67
N LYS A 55 -9.29 -23.34 -2.86
CA LYS A 55 -8.71 -22.76 -4.07
C LYS A 55 -9.75 -21.88 -4.78
N ILE A 56 -9.39 -20.64 -5.10
CA ILE A 56 -10.25 -19.70 -5.82
C ILE A 56 -9.51 -19.24 -7.08
N THR A 57 -10.15 -19.33 -8.23
CA THR A 57 -9.60 -18.84 -9.49
C THR A 57 -10.60 -17.98 -10.23
N THR A 58 -10.19 -16.75 -10.59
CA THR A 58 -11.01 -15.86 -11.40
C THR A 58 -10.29 -15.35 -12.65
N THR A 59 -10.97 -15.30 -13.79
CA THR A 59 -10.37 -14.88 -15.07
C THR A 59 -11.06 -13.70 -15.75
N GLY A 60 -12.32 -13.42 -15.44
CA GLY A 60 -13.05 -12.28 -16.01
C GLY A 60 -12.55 -10.93 -15.50
N SER A 61 -12.65 -9.87 -16.30
CA SER A 61 -12.33 -8.50 -15.85
C SER A 61 -13.30 -8.03 -14.76
N GLY A 62 -12.80 -7.27 -13.78
CA GLY A 62 -13.57 -6.84 -12.61
C GLY A 62 -13.92 -7.96 -11.65
N SER A 63 -13.31 -9.14 -11.77
CA SER A 63 -13.60 -10.33 -10.96
C SER A 63 -12.51 -10.56 -9.90
N GLY A 64 -12.70 -10.00 -8.70
CA GLY A 64 -11.80 -10.23 -7.58
C GLY A 64 -11.86 -11.65 -7.02
N GLY A 65 -10.83 -12.05 -6.29
CA GLY A 65 -10.75 -13.37 -5.66
C GLY A 65 -11.73 -13.48 -4.48
N ILE A 66 -11.40 -12.83 -3.38
CA ILE A 66 -12.31 -12.57 -2.27
C ILE A 66 -12.66 -11.08 -2.24
N MET A 67 -13.95 -10.76 -2.20
CA MET A 67 -14.46 -9.39 -2.18
C MET A 67 -15.29 -9.15 -0.92
N THR A 68 -15.03 -8.05 -0.21
CA THR A 68 -15.83 -7.62 0.96
C THR A 68 -16.27 -6.18 0.79
N THR A 69 -17.57 -5.92 0.87
CA THR A 69 -18.11 -4.55 0.74
C THR A 69 -19.33 -4.34 1.64
N GLY A 70 -19.79 -3.09 1.72
CA GLY A 70 -21.03 -2.77 2.41
C GLY A 70 -21.03 -3.02 3.91
N GLY A 71 -19.87 -3.01 4.56
CA GLY A 71 -19.74 -3.33 5.99
C GLY A 71 -19.72 -4.83 6.29
N GLY A 72 -19.47 -5.68 5.29
CA GLY A 72 -19.35 -7.13 5.46
C GLY A 72 -18.07 -7.54 6.21
N ILE A 73 -18.05 -8.78 6.69
CA ILE A 73 -16.93 -9.35 7.47
C ILE A 73 -16.41 -10.61 6.79
N THR A 74 -15.17 -10.61 6.33
CA THR A 74 -14.52 -11.80 5.76
C THR A 74 -13.37 -12.28 6.62
N LYS A 75 -13.37 -13.57 6.94
CA LYS A 75 -12.27 -14.27 7.62
C LYS A 75 -11.76 -15.40 6.72
N ALA A 76 -10.56 -15.26 6.17
CA ALA A 76 -9.97 -16.21 5.25
C ALA A 76 -8.74 -16.88 5.87
N TYR A 77 -8.65 -18.20 5.75
CA TYR A 77 -7.57 -18.99 6.31
C TYR A 77 -6.99 -19.92 5.25
N ASN A 78 -5.69 -19.79 4.99
CA ASN A 78 -4.94 -20.69 4.10
C ASN A 78 -5.58 -20.89 2.71
N LEU A 79 -5.96 -19.79 2.05
CA LEU A 79 -6.53 -19.87 0.70
C LEU A 79 -5.44 -19.93 -0.37
N THR A 80 -5.77 -20.50 -1.52
CA THR A 80 -4.98 -20.33 -2.74
C THR A 80 -5.81 -19.56 -3.76
N VAL A 81 -5.53 -18.27 -3.93
CA VAL A 81 -6.30 -17.37 -4.78
C VAL A 81 -5.47 -16.95 -5.99
N THR A 82 -6.06 -17.04 -7.18
CA THR A 82 -5.44 -16.55 -8.42
C THR A 82 -6.45 -15.77 -9.24
N THR A 83 -6.10 -14.54 -9.62
CA THR A 83 -6.92 -13.68 -10.47
C THR A 83 -6.15 -13.26 -11.71
N SER A 84 -6.83 -13.13 -12.85
CA SER A 84 -6.19 -12.79 -14.13
C SER A 84 -6.85 -11.65 -14.91
N GLY A 85 -8.09 -11.30 -14.61
CA GLY A 85 -8.79 -10.21 -15.29
C GLY A 85 -8.25 -8.83 -14.93
N GLN A 86 -8.52 -7.81 -15.75
CA GLN A 86 -8.24 -6.41 -15.38
C GLN A 86 -9.05 -6.02 -14.14
N SER A 87 -8.55 -5.12 -13.29
CA SER A 87 -9.27 -4.62 -12.09
C SER A 87 -9.78 -5.74 -11.17
N SER A 88 -8.96 -6.76 -10.95
CA SER A 88 -9.33 -8.01 -10.30
C SER A 88 -8.34 -8.37 -9.19
N ALA A 89 -8.30 -7.58 -8.12
CA ALA A 89 -7.42 -7.87 -6.99
C ALA A 89 -7.75 -9.23 -6.33
N ALA A 90 -6.73 -9.91 -5.82
CA ALA A 90 -6.92 -11.20 -5.15
C ALA A 90 -7.66 -11.05 -3.82
N ILE A 91 -7.28 -10.05 -3.03
CA ILE A 91 -8.01 -9.56 -1.85
C ILE A 91 -8.58 -8.18 -2.22
N ARG A 92 -9.90 -8.07 -2.31
CA ARG A 92 -10.57 -6.87 -2.78
C ARG A 92 -11.59 -6.36 -1.77
N THR A 93 -11.66 -5.05 -1.64
CA THR A 93 -12.78 -4.37 -1.00
C THR A 93 -13.26 -3.22 -1.88
N ASP A 94 -14.47 -2.74 -1.65
CA ASP A 94 -15.11 -1.70 -2.44
C ASP A 94 -16.12 -0.92 -1.57
N ARG A 95 -16.84 0.03 -2.18
CA ARG A 95 -17.72 1.01 -1.54
C ARG A 95 -18.50 0.47 -0.34
N GLY A 96 -18.48 1.24 0.75
CA GLY A 96 -19.09 0.88 2.03
C GLY A 96 -18.15 0.11 2.95
N GLY A 97 -16.96 -0.24 2.50
CA GLY A 97 -15.90 -0.86 3.30
C GLY A 97 -16.32 -2.20 3.91
N GLY A 98 -15.74 -2.51 5.08
CA GLY A 98 -15.94 -3.77 5.79
C GLY A 98 -14.71 -4.12 6.62
N THR A 99 -14.61 -5.36 7.06
CA THR A 99 -13.43 -5.88 7.75
C THR A 99 -12.99 -7.17 7.10
N VAL A 100 -11.70 -7.25 6.76
CA VAL A 100 -11.10 -8.45 6.18
C VAL A 100 -9.94 -8.92 7.05
N THR A 101 -9.98 -10.17 7.48
CA THR A 101 -8.88 -10.84 8.15
C THR A 101 -8.44 -12.03 7.32
N VAL A 102 -7.14 -12.08 7.01
CA VAL A 102 -6.50 -13.17 6.27
C VAL A 102 -5.37 -13.74 7.10
N ASP A 103 -5.31 -15.06 7.22
CA ASP A 103 -4.20 -15.76 7.90
C ASP A 103 -3.75 -16.96 7.05
N GLY A 104 -2.50 -16.90 6.57
CA GLY A 104 -1.92 -17.90 5.69
C GLY A 104 -2.41 -17.81 4.23
N GLY A 105 -1.84 -18.68 3.40
CA GLY A 105 -2.23 -18.83 2.00
C GLY A 105 -1.42 -18.01 1.00
N THR A 106 -1.78 -18.15 -0.27
CA THR A 106 -1.14 -17.47 -1.41
C THR A 106 -2.18 -16.74 -2.23
N TYR A 107 -1.96 -15.46 -2.48
CA TYR A 107 -2.86 -14.56 -3.19
C TYR A 107 -2.13 -13.92 -4.36
N THR A 108 -2.45 -14.37 -5.56
CA THR A 108 -1.76 -13.96 -6.79
C THR A 108 -2.71 -13.20 -7.71
N SER A 109 -2.30 -12.02 -8.15
CA SER A 109 -2.97 -11.25 -9.20
C SER A 109 -2.08 -11.09 -10.44
N ASN A 110 -2.69 -11.20 -11.62
CA ASN A 110 -1.98 -11.16 -12.91
C ASN A 110 -2.50 -10.08 -13.87
N GLY A 111 -3.66 -9.49 -13.58
CA GLY A 111 -4.28 -8.51 -14.45
C GLY A 111 -3.76 -7.09 -14.24
N LEU A 112 -3.94 -6.24 -15.25
CA LEU A 112 -3.66 -4.81 -15.14
C LEU A 112 -4.61 -4.16 -14.11
N GLY A 113 -4.12 -3.21 -13.32
CA GLY A 113 -4.90 -2.55 -12.28
C GLY A 113 -5.38 -3.52 -11.19
N SER A 114 -4.67 -4.62 -11.00
CA SER A 114 -5.06 -5.70 -10.09
C SER A 114 -3.96 -5.91 -9.05
N PRO A 115 -3.94 -5.15 -7.97
CA PRO A 115 -2.99 -5.42 -6.90
C PRO A 115 -3.30 -6.73 -6.19
N ALA A 116 -2.36 -7.25 -5.41
CA ALA A 116 -2.64 -8.39 -4.55
C ALA A 116 -3.71 -8.01 -3.51
N ILE A 117 -3.66 -6.77 -3.01
CA ILE A 117 -4.66 -6.18 -2.11
C ILE A 117 -5.13 -4.83 -2.64
N TYR A 118 -6.43 -4.67 -2.81
CA TYR A 118 -7.08 -3.37 -3.07
C TYR A 118 -8.01 -3.01 -1.92
N SER A 119 -7.73 -1.89 -1.25
CA SER A 119 -8.40 -1.50 -0.01
C SER A 119 -9.23 -0.22 -0.12
N THR A 120 -10.51 -0.37 0.22
CA THR A 120 -11.45 0.68 0.64
C THR A 120 -12.04 0.34 2.03
N ALA A 121 -11.31 -0.46 2.82
CA ALA A 121 -11.75 -1.03 4.10
C ALA A 121 -10.56 -1.26 5.06
N ASP A 122 -10.82 -1.80 6.26
CA ASP A 122 -9.76 -2.26 7.14
C ASP A 122 -9.40 -3.72 6.83
N ILE A 123 -8.14 -3.96 6.47
CA ILE A 123 -7.63 -5.27 6.07
C ILE A 123 -6.43 -5.65 6.95
N THR A 124 -6.50 -6.82 7.57
CA THR A 124 -5.37 -7.44 8.30
C THR A 124 -4.98 -8.75 7.63
N VAL A 125 -3.71 -8.90 7.29
CA VAL A 125 -3.17 -10.12 6.67
C VAL A 125 -1.98 -10.61 7.49
N SER A 126 -1.94 -11.91 7.78
CA SER A 126 -0.83 -12.55 8.49
C SER A 126 -0.34 -13.78 7.75
N ASN A 127 0.96 -14.07 7.83
CA ASN A 127 1.59 -15.33 7.40
C ASN A 127 1.31 -15.71 5.93
N ALA A 128 1.06 -14.74 5.05
CA ALA A 128 0.61 -14.98 3.68
C ALA A 128 1.67 -14.59 2.64
N GLN A 129 1.60 -15.24 1.48
CA GLN A 129 2.32 -14.83 0.28
C GLN A 129 1.39 -14.00 -0.62
N LEU A 130 1.79 -12.77 -0.92
CA LEU A 130 1.04 -11.81 -1.72
C LEU A 130 1.84 -11.49 -2.98
N ILE A 131 1.26 -11.72 -4.16
CA ILE A 131 1.98 -11.61 -5.43
C ILE A 131 1.14 -10.78 -6.41
N SER A 132 1.73 -9.72 -6.94
CA SER A 132 1.19 -8.98 -8.09
C SER A 132 2.21 -9.00 -9.23
N ASN A 133 1.82 -9.56 -10.38
CA ASN A 133 2.75 -9.80 -11.47
C ASN A 133 2.78 -8.68 -12.53
N LEU A 134 1.81 -7.77 -12.51
CA LEU A 134 1.62 -6.76 -13.56
C LEU A 134 1.30 -5.35 -13.02
N SER A 135 0.97 -5.22 -11.75
CA SER A 135 0.49 -3.97 -11.14
C SER A 135 1.08 -3.80 -9.73
N GLU A 136 0.57 -2.83 -8.98
CA GLU A 136 0.94 -2.57 -7.60
C GLU A 136 0.79 -3.84 -6.76
N GLY A 137 1.53 -3.99 -5.66
CA GLY A 137 1.28 -5.03 -4.67
C GLY A 137 0.06 -4.70 -3.83
N VAL A 138 -0.07 -3.42 -3.47
CA VAL A 138 -1.11 -2.88 -2.60
C VAL A 138 -1.60 -1.54 -3.12
N CYS A 139 -2.91 -1.33 -3.10
CA CYS A 139 -3.51 0.00 -3.21
C CYS A 139 -4.41 0.28 -2.00
N ILE A 140 -4.28 1.45 -1.38
CA ILE A 140 -5.15 1.95 -0.30
C ILE A 140 -5.81 3.24 -0.76
N GLU A 141 -7.14 3.26 -0.73
CA GLU A 141 -7.92 4.45 -1.03
C GLU A 141 -8.44 5.15 0.22
N GLY A 142 -8.30 6.47 0.28
CA GLY A 142 -8.89 7.31 1.31
C GLY A 142 -8.48 6.93 2.74
N LYS A 143 -9.38 7.04 3.70
CA LYS A 143 -9.11 6.84 5.14
C LYS A 143 -8.83 5.40 5.60
N ASN A 144 -8.65 4.46 4.67
CA ASN A 144 -8.64 3.04 4.96
C ASN A 144 -7.27 2.52 5.41
N SER A 145 -7.24 1.28 5.91
CA SER A 145 -6.03 0.72 6.51
C SER A 145 -5.69 -0.69 6.04
N ILE A 146 -4.40 -0.99 5.95
CA ILE A 146 -3.86 -2.33 5.75
C ILE A 146 -2.77 -2.60 6.79
N SER A 147 -2.85 -3.75 7.45
CA SER A 147 -1.82 -4.28 8.33
C SER A 147 -1.33 -5.65 7.84
N LEU A 148 -0.02 -5.80 7.66
CA LEU A 148 0.64 -7.03 7.23
C LEU A 148 1.58 -7.54 8.34
N THR A 149 1.45 -8.79 8.75
CA THR A 149 2.34 -9.42 9.74
C THR A 149 2.95 -10.70 9.18
N ASN A 150 4.28 -10.79 9.15
CA ASN A 150 5.00 -11.95 8.62
C ASN A 150 4.55 -12.36 7.20
N CYS A 151 4.22 -11.37 6.36
CA CYS A 151 3.85 -11.61 4.96
C CYS A 151 5.06 -11.45 4.04
N THR A 152 5.06 -12.18 2.93
CA THR A 152 5.94 -11.89 1.78
C THR A 152 5.11 -11.24 0.69
N LEU A 153 5.31 -9.94 0.48
CA LEU A 153 4.68 -9.17 -0.59
C LEU A 153 5.68 -8.95 -1.72
N THR A 154 5.36 -9.45 -2.90
CA THR A 154 6.15 -9.25 -4.12
C THR A 154 5.30 -8.58 -5.19
N ALA A 155 5.76 -7.45 -5.70
CA ALA A 155 5.09 -6.75 -6.80
C ALA A 155 6.03 -6.52 -7.98
N ASN A 156 5.51 -6.71 -9.18
CA ASN A 156 6.17 -6.39 -10.44
C ASN A 156 5.28 -5.46 -11.26
N ASN A 157 5.17 -4.21 -10.81
CA ASN A 157 4.38 -3.21 -11.51
C ASN A 157 5.10 -2.79 -12.79
N THR A 158 4.66 -3.32 -13.94
CA THR A 158 5.29 -3.04 -15.23
C THR A 158 4.44 -2.11 -16.10
N LYS A 159 3.23 -1.75 -15.64
CA LYS A 159 2.29 -0.93 -16.40
C LYS A 159 1.42 -0.09 -15.49
N ARG A 160 1.41 1.21 -15.76
CA ARG A 160 0.47 2.18 -15.15
C ARG A 160 -0.98 1.81 -15.47
N ASN A 161 -1.86 2.03 -14.50
CA ASN A 161 -3.30 1.85 -14.65
C ASN A 161 -4.07 3.12 -14.26
N GLY A 162 -5.21 3.35 -14.91
CA GLY A 162 -6.04 4.52 -14.64
C GLY A 162 -5.29 5.84 -14.85
N ASN A 163 -5.27 6.69 -13.83
CA ASN A 163 -4.65 8.01 -13.89
C ASN A 163 -3.18 8.02 -13.45
N ALA A 164 -2.65 6.90 -12.94
CA ALA A 164 -1.29 6.83 -12.40
C ALA A 164 -0.25 7.33 -13.42
N LYS A 165 0.67 8.17 -12.97
CA LYS A 165 1.81 8.64 -13.76
C LYS A 165 3.12 7.96 -13.37
N PHE A 166 3.15 7.29 -12.21
CA PHE A 166 4.26 6.47 -11.73
C PHE A 166 3.95 4.98 -11.80
N VAL A 167 5.00 4.16 -11.64
CA VAL A 167 4.88 2.74 -11.30
C VAL A 167 5.40 2.58 -9.87
N ASP A 168 4.64 1.84 -9.07
CA ASP A 168 4.94 1.66 -7.65
C ASP A 168 4.43 0.31 -7.12
N THR A 169 4.97 -0.10 -5.98
CA THR A 169 4.60 -1.34 -5.29
C THR A 169 3.47 -1.10 -4.29
N ILE A 170 3.50 0.01 -3.56
CA ILE A 170 2.45 0.38 -2.61
C ILE A 170 1.95 1.78 -2.97
N MET A 171 0.70 1.83 -3.44
CA MET A 171 0.01 3.08 -3.74
C MET A 171 -0.94 3.45 -2.59
N ILE A 172 -0.79 4.66 -2.04
CA ILE A 172 -1.67 5.19 -1.01
C ILE A 172 -2.23 6.52 -1.51
N TYR A 173 -3.54 6.56 -1.78
CA TYR A 173 -4.12 7.68 -2.50
C TYR A 173 -5.59 7.94 -2.18
N GLN A 174 -6.10 9.10 -2.60
CA GLN A 174 -7.53 9.32 -2.72
C GLN A 174 -7.90 9.36 -4.20
N SER A 175 -8.82 8.49 -4.60
CA SER A 175 -9.40 8.53 -5.95
C SER A 175 -10.55 9.56 -6.04
N MET A 176 -11.00 9.84 -7.26
CA MET A 176 -12.16 10.69 -7.54
C MET A 176 -13.46 9.88 -7.71
N SER A 177 -13.47 8.58 -7.36
CA SER A 177 -14.65 7.71 -7.59
C SER A 177 -15.77 7.91 -6.56
N GLY A 178 -15.41 8.41 -5.36
CA GLY A 178 -16.32 8.46 -4.21
C GLY A 178 -16.52 7.11 -3.51
N ASP A 179 -15.72 6.09 -3.84
CA ASP A 179 -15.83 4.76 -3.21
C ASP A 179 -15.24 4.72 -1.80
N ALA A 180 -14.28 5.59 -1.50
CA ALA A 180 -13.69 5.77 -0.19
C ALA A 180 -13.78 7.23 0.28
N ASP A 181 -14.05 7.42 1.57
CA ASP A 181 -14.01 8.74 2.19
C ASP A 181 -12.56 9.21 2.35
N SER A 182 -12.36 10.51 2.16
CA SER A 182 -11.10 11.18 2.47
C SER A 182 -10.78 11.12 3.96
N GLY A 183 -9.48 11.02 4.25
CA GLY A 183 -8.94 10.98 5.60
C GLY A 183 -7.50 10.52 5.58
N THR A 184 -7.02 10.07 6.73
CA THR A 184 -5.64 9.57 6.85
C THR A 184 -5.63 8.07 6.58
N SER A 185 -4.94 7.66 5.52
CA SER A 185 -4.67 6.26 5.20
C SER A 185 -3.60 5.69 6.15
N SER A 186 -3.63 4.39 6.42
CA SER A 186 -2.59 3.73 7.21
C SER A 186 -2.11 2.43 6.56
N PHE A 187 -0.81 2.31 6.35
CA PHE A 187 -0.14 1.06 6.01
C PHE A 187 0.77 0.65 7.17
N SER A 188 0.69 -0.59 7.62
CA SER A 188 1.57 -1.12 8.65
C SER A 188 2.11 -2.48 8.26
N MET A 189 3.42 -2.71 8.42
CA MET A 189 4.04 -3.99 8.16
C MET A 189 5.03 -4.35 9.27
N THR A 190 4.90 -5.57 9.80
CA THR A 190 5.77 -6.11 10.86
C THR A 190 6.33 -7.47 10.44
N GLY A 191 7.65 -7.61 10.44
CA GLY A 191 8.32 -8.81 9.95
C GLY A 191 8.10 -9.04 8.44
N GLY A 192 8.51 -10.22 7.97
CA GLY A 192 8.32 -10.62 6.57
C GLY A 192 9.18 -9.82 5.58
N SER A 193 8.74 -9.75 4.32
CA SER A 193 9.48 -9.09 3.25
C SER A 193 8.57 -8.33 2.28
N LEU A 194 9.06 -7.18 1.83
CA LEU A 194 8.47 -6.33 0.80
C LEU A 194 9.44 -6.24 -0.38
N ILE A 195 9.10 -6.89 -1.49
CA ILE A 195 9.95 -7.01 -2.67
C ILE A 195 9.31 -6.19 -3.80
N SER A 196 9.86 -5.02 -4.04
CA SER A 196 9.52 -4.15 -5.18
C SER A 196 10.42 -4.50 -6.35
N LYS A 197 9.87 -5.15 -7.39
CA LYS A 197 10.66 -5.51 -8.58
C LYS A 197 10.85 -4.36 -9.56
N ASN A 198 9.93 -3.40 -9.55
CA ASN A 198 9.92 -2.28 -10.47
C ASN A 198 9.18 -1.10 -9.84
N GLY A 199 9.68 0.11 -10.06
CA GLY A 199 9.09 1.34 -9.59
C GLY A 199 9.39 1.67 -8.14
N HIS A 200 8.66 2.66 -7.64
CA HIS A 200 8.83 3.17 -6.28
C HIS A 200 8.30 2.16 -5.26
N VAL A 201 8.95 2.00 -4.10
CA VAL A 201 8.44 1.07 -3.08
C VAL A 201 7.11 1.59 -2.52
N PHE A 202 7.09 2.86 -2.10
CA PHE A 202 5.88 3.54 -1.64
C PHE A 202 5.62 4.79 -2.49
N HIS A 203 4.36 5.00 -2.88
CA HIS A 203 3.90 6.24 -3.48
C HIS A 203 2.67 6.77 -2.73
N VAL A 204 2.78 8.00 -2.22
CA VAL A 204 1.71 8.72 -1.54
C VAL A 204 1.31 9.91 -2.39
N THR A 205 0.04 9.97 -2.78
CA THR A 205 -0.49 11.05 -3.62
C THR A 205 -1.94 11.35 -3.28
N ASN A 206 -2.33 12.61 -3.31
CA ASN A 206 -3.69 13.07 -3.07
C ASN A 206 -4.29 12.52 -1.75
N THR A 207 -3.48 12.33 -0.70
CA THR A 207 -3.96 11.86 0.62
C THR A 207 -2.95 12.16 1.71
N ASN A 208 -3.39 11.99 2.96
CA ASN A 208 -2.51 11.91 4.12
C ASN A 208 -2.28 10.43 4.44
N ALA A 209 -1.03 10.02 4.65
CA ALA A 209 -0.67 8.63 4.91
C ALA A 209 0.22 8.48 6.14
N ILE A 210 -0.02 7.42 6.91
CA ILE A 210 0.89 6.92 7.95
C ILE A 210 1.41 5.56 7.50
N ILE A 211 2.73 5.40 7.47
CA ILE A 211 3.42 4.16 7.11
C ILE A 211 4.23 3.70 8.32
N ASN A 212 3.89 2.56 8.90
CA ASN A 212 4.61 1.97 10.03
C ASN A 212 5.35 0.72 9.57
N LEU A 213 6.67 0.67 9.78
CA LEU A 213 7.51 -0.46 9.40
C LEU A 213 8.30 -0.95 10.62
N THR A 214 8.22 -2.25 10.88
CA THR A 214 8.93 -2.89 11.99
C THR A 214 9.60 -4.18 11.57
N SER A 215 10.93 -4.18 11.50
CA SER A 215 11.74 -5.36 11.14
C SER A 215 11.30 -6.05 9.85
N VAL A 216 10.99 -5.25 8.82
CA VAL A 216 10.60 -5.72 7.49
C VAL A 216 11.83 -5.80 6.59
N ALA A 217 12.02 -6.90 5.87
CA ALA A 217 13.03 -6.97 4.82
C ALA A 217 12.52 -6.25 3.55
N VAL A 218 12.89 -4.99 3.36
CA VAL A 218 12.54 -4.21 2.16
C VAL A 218 13.61 -4.40 1.09
N VAL A 219 13.21 -4.89 -0.08
CA VAL A 219 14.09 -5.08 -1.24
C VAL A 219 13.51 -4.28 -2.40
N ASN A 220 14.25 -3.28 -2.86
CA ASN A 220 13.93 -2.57 -4.10
C ASN A 220 14.89 -3.02 -5.21
N GLU A 221 14.38 -3.74 -6.20
CA GLU A 221 15.17 -4.20 -7.35
C GLU A 221 15.24 -3.13 -8.45
N ASP A 222 14.40 -2.10 -8.42
CA ASP A 222 14.39 -1.02 -9.39
C ASP A 222 15.74 -0.27 -9.42
N GLU A 223 16.19 0.14 -10.61
CA GLU A 223 17.48 0.81 -10.79
C GLU A 223 17.54 2.18 -10.10
N SER A 224 16.41 2.91 -10.05
CA SER A 224 16.33 4.24 -9.44
C SER A 224 16.40 4.21 -7.91
N LYS A 225 16.16 3.04 -7.30
CA LYS A 225 16.13 2.83 -5.84
C LYS A 225 15.23 3.84 -5.11
N VAL A 226 14.14 4.28 -5.71
CA VAL A 226 13.18 5.16 -5.02
C VAL A 226 12.41 4.36 -3.96
N LEU A 227 12.69 4.65 -2.70
CA LEU A 227 12.02 4.06 -1.54
C LEU A 227 10.64 4.68 -1.34
N LEU A 228 10.51 6.00 -1.46
CA LEU A 228 9.27 6.71 -1.22
C LEU A 228 9.14 7.87 -2.19
N SER A 229 7.95 8.10 -2.72
CA SER A 229 7.57 9.38 -3.33
C SER A 229 6.30 9.96 -2.71
N VAL A 230 6.39 11.21 -2.25
CA VAL A 230 5.25 12.02 -1.78
C VAL A 230 5.15 13.21 -2.72
N CYS A 231 4.20 13.14 -3.67
CA CYS A 231 4.05 14.14 -4.72
C CYS A 231 2.69 14.06 -5.41
N ALA A 232 2.38 15.09 -6.19
CA ALA A 232 1.24 15.08 -7.09
C ALA A 232 1.38 13.98 -8.15
N ASP A 233 0.25 13.34 -8.46
CA ASP A 233 0.08 12.39 -9.54
C ASP A 233 -1.23 12.73 -10.30
N GLY A 234 -1.88 11.76 -10.97
CA GLY A 234 -3.09 11.95 -11.77
C GLY A 234 -4.38 12.22 -11.00
N TRP A 235 -4.31 12.61 -9.73
CA TRP A 235 -5.45 12.93 -8.87
C TRP A 235 -5.27 14.27 -8.17
N ASN A 236 -6.39 14.88 -7.77
CA ASN A 236 -6.43 16.17 -7.08
C ASN A 236 -7.54 16.19 -6.01
N GLY A 237 -7.53 17.22 -5.17
CA GLY A 237 -8.55 17.47 -4.16
C GLY A 237 -8.10 17.32 -2.70
N ALA A 238 -6.93 16.73 -2.46
CA ALA A 238 -6.31 16.58 -1.15
C ALA A 238 -4.81 16.92 -1.18
N SER A 239 -4.19 17.00 0.00
CA SER A 239 -2.75 17.24 0.15
C SER A 239 -1.93 15.97 -0.08
N ASN A 240 -0.62 16.11 -0.28
CA ASN A 240 0.33 15.01 -0.37
C ASN A 240 1.16 14.98 0.92
N ILE A 241 0.73 14.20 1.92
CA ILE A 241 1.38 14.18 3.24
C ILE A 241 1.68 12.74 3.65
N ALA A 242 2.91 12.46 4.05
CA ALA A 242 3.30 11.17 4.60
C ALA A 242 4.00 11.29 5.95
N SER A 243 3.74 10.34 6.83
CA SER A 243 4.55 10.05 8.02
C SER A 243 5.08 8.62 7.91
N VAL A 244 6.39 8.46 7.96
CA VAL A 244 7.05 7.14 7.98
C VAL A 244 7.62 6.92 9.38
N ASN A 245 7.14 5.86 10.04
CA ASN A 245 7.61 5.43 11.34
C ASN A 245 8.40 4.13 11.17
N ALA A 246 9.71 4.23 11.26
CA ALA A 246 10.63 3.11 11.19
C ALA A 246 11.04 2.72 12.62
N HIS A 247 10.81 1.46 12.97
CA HIS A 247 11.14 0.91 14.29
C HIS A 247 11.91 -0.40 14.10
N LYS A 248 13.17 -0.47 14.53
CA LYS A 248 14.03 -1.63 14.25
C LYS A 248 13.97 -2.03 12.79
N GLN A 249 14.17 -1.02 11.96
CA GLN A 249 13.92 -1.07 10.53
C GLN A 249 15.10 -0.47 9.77
N GLU A 250 15.59 -1.24 8.79
CA GLU A 250 16.58 -0.81 7.82
C GLU A 250 15.85 -0.26 6.59
N LEU A 251 16.21 0.94 6.16
CA LEU A 251 15.69 1.62 4.99
C LEU A 251 16.83 2.00 4.06
N GLU A 252 16.65 1.79 2.76
CA GLU A 252 17.64 2.18 1.75
C GLU A 252 16.95 2.81 0.55
N GLY A 253 17.56 3.86 0.00
CA GLY A 253 17.16 4.45 -1.28
C GLY A 253 16.88 5.95 -1.23
N VAL A 254 16.20 6.44 -2.27
CA VAL A 254 15.85 7.85 -2.42
C VAL A 254 14.43 8.09 -1.91
N MET A 255 14.23 9.13 -1.10
CA MET A 255 12.90 9.65 -0.78
C MET A 255 12.64 10.93 -1.57
N LEU A 256 11.65 10.89 -2.45
CA LEU A 256 11.24 12.00 -3.30
C LEU A 256 10.08 12.77 -2.66
N VAL A 257 10.27 14.04 -2.35
CA VAL A 257 9.24 14.89 -1.72
C VAL A 257 9.05 16.15 -2.54
N GLY A 258 7.91 16.26 -3.21
CA GLY A 258 7.61 17.39 -4.09
C GLY A 258 7.41 18.70 -3.31
N SER A 259 7.64 19.83 -3.97
CA SER A 259 7.49 21.18 -3.40
C SER A 259 6.12 21.50 -2.77
N ASP A 260 5.07 20.78 -3.16
CA ASP A 260 3.70 20.89 -2.64
C ASP A 260 3.36 19.84 -1.56
N SER A 261 4.37 19.10 -1.11
CA SER A 261 4.22 17.88 -0.31
C SER A 261 4.93 17.98 1.04
N LYS A 262 4.55 17.10 1.97
CA LYS A 262 5.15 17.04 3.31
C LYS A 262 5.53 15.62 3.71
N LEU A 263 6.69 15.47 4.32
CA LEU A 263 7.18 14.21 4.89
C LEU A 263 7.62 14.40 6.34
N THR A 264 7.15 13.53 7.22
CA THR A 264 7.76 13.29 8.54
C THR A 264 8.41 11.91 8.53
N LEU A 265 9.71 11.83 8.81
CA LEU A 265 10.45 10.57 8.94
C LEU A 265 10.89 10.39 10.39
N ASN A 266 10.40 9.33 11.04
CA ASN A 266 10.77 8.96 12.41
C ASN A 266 11.58 7.67 12.37
N LEU A 267 12.82 7.73 12.86
CA LEU A 267 13.74 6.59 12.98
C LEU A 267 13.96 6.27 14.46
N SER A 268 13.56 5.07 14.87
CA SER A 268 13.57 4.64 16.27
C SER A 268 14.00 3.19 16.46
N ASP A 269 14.44 2.84 17.67
CA ASP A 269 14.80 1.48 18.09
C ASP A 269 15.78 0.80 17.12
N HIS A 270 17.00 1.30 17.05
CA HIS A 270 18.05 0.76 16.18
C HIS A 270 17.68 0.73 14.69
N SER A 271 16.94 1.74 14.22
CA SER A 271 16.65 1.92 12.80
C SER A 271 17.85 2.47 12.04
N SER A 272 17.94 2.18 10.75
CA SER A 272 18.94 2.77 9.85
C SER A 272 18.27 3.28 8.59
N PHE A 273 18.74 4.44 8.10
CA PHE A 273 18.42 4.92 6.76
C PHE A 273 19.72 5.16 5.99
N VAL A 274 19.89 4.51 4.85
CA VAL A 274 20.98 4.77 3.91
C VAL A 274 20.37 5.39 2.66
N GLY A 275 20.53 6.71 2.50
CA GLY A 275 19.81 7.38 1.43
C GLY A 275 19.85 8.89 1.46
N THR A 276 19.06 9.48 0.56
CA THR A 276 18.94 10.92 0.37
C THR A 276 17.48 11.31 0.21
N ILE A 277 17.18 12.59 0.46
CA ILE A 277 15.88 13.20 0.22
C ILE A 277 16.03 14.28 -0.87
N SER A 278 15.19 14.21 -1.90
CA SER A 278 15.24 15.08 -3.07
C SER A 278 13.84 15.55 -3.47
N GLY A 279 13.75 16.75 -4.06
CA GLY A 279 12.54 17.26 -4.69
C GLY A 279 12.55 17.25 -6.21
N ASN A 280 13.59 16.67 -6.83
CA ASN A 280 13.67 16.53 -8.28
C ASN A 280 12.87 15.30 -8.69
N ILE A 281 11.64 15.52 -9.15
CA ILE A 281 10.69 14.45 -9.46
C ILE A 281 10.28 14.56 -10.92
N VAL A 282 10.46 13.47 -11.65
CA VAL A 282 10.01 13.29 -13.03
C VAL A 282 9.14 12.06 -13.09
N ASN A 283 7.99 12.15 -13.75
CA ASN A 283 7.09 11.01 -13.87
C ASN A 283 7.56 10.02 -14.96
N ALA A 284 6.88 8.89 -15.11
CA ALA A 284 7.25 7.88 -16.11
C ALA A 284 7.10 8.34 -17.58
N ALA A 285 6.44 9.48 -17.83
CA ALA A 285 6.34 10.09 -19.16
C ALA A 285 7.47 11.11 -19.45
N GLY A 286 8.31 11.43 -18.46
CA GLY A 286 9.34 12.45 -18.57
C GLY A 286 8.89 13.86 -18.18
N ASP A 287 7.66 14.04 -17.68
CA ASP A 287 7.19 15.34 -17.23
C ASP A 287 7.77 15.67 -15.85
N VAL A 288 8.22 16.92 -15.70
CA VAL A 288 8.69 17.44 -14.41
C VAL A 288 7.50 17.64 -13.48
N VAL A 289 7.49 16.90 -12.37
CA VAL A 289 6.50 17.01 -11.30
C VAL A 289 6.95 18.03 -10.24
N SER A 290 8.25 18.03 -9.91
CA SER A 290 8.83 19.03 -9.01
C SER A 290 10.33 19.18 -9.26
N THR A 291 10.88 20.33 -8.86
CA THR A 291 12.31 20.67 -8.91
C THR A 291 12.85 21.16 -7.57
N GLN A 292 12.02 21.16 -6.54
CA GLN A 292 12.35 21.65 -5.20
C GLN A 292 11.77 20.71 -4.16
N VAL A 293 12.51 20.50 -3.08
CA VAL A 293 12.06 19.66 -1.98
C VAL A 293 10.88 20.32 -1.27
N GLY A 294 9.89 19.51 -0.90
CA GLY A 294 8.80 19.94 -0.02
C GLY A 294 9.24 20.12 1.43
N GLU A 295 8.25 20.15 2.33
CA GLU A 295 8.53 20.23 3.77
C GLU A 295 8.94 18.86 4.30
N VAL A 296 10.13 18.76 4.91
CA VAL A 296 10.64 17.49 5.43
C VAL A 296 11.12 17.67 6.86
N SER A 297 10.54 16.89 7.77
CA SER A 297 10.95 16.78 9.16
C SER A 297 11.53 15.40 9.42
N VAL A 298 12.73 15.35 10.01
CA VAL A 298 13.39 14.10 10.39
C VAL A 298 13.56 14.07 11.90
N VAL A 299 13.07 13.00 12.53
CA VAL A 299 13.29 12.68 13.94
C VAL A 299 14.12 11.41 14.02
N LEU A 300 15.29 11.51 14.65
CA LEU A 300 16.28 10.44 14.77
C LEU A 300 16.58 10.22 16.25
N ASP A 301 16.24 9.03 16.77
CA ASP A 301 16.64 8.68 18.13
C ASP A 301 18.15 8.38 18.23
N ALA A 302 18.68 8.35 19.46
CA ALA A 302 20.11 8.15 19.70
C ALA A 302 20.61 6.72 19.40
N THR A 303 19.71 5.78 19.09
CA THR A 303 20.07 4.38 18.76
C THR A 303 20.09 4.11 17.27
N SER A 304 19.50 5.02 16.49
CA SER A 304 19.30 4.90 15.05
C SER A 304 20.36 5.69 14.30
N THR A 305 20.50 5.43 13.00
CA THR A 305 21.51 6.10 12.16
C THR A 305 20.93 6.56 10.82
N TRP A 306 21.52 7.61 10.26
CA TRP A 306 21.28 8.02 8.88
C TRP A 306 22.60 8.22 8.14
N THR A 307 22.85 7.42 7.10
CA THR A 307 23.99 7.60 6.19
C THR A 307 23.55 8.27 4.90
N LEU A 308 24.17 9.41 4.56
CA LEU A 308 23.85 10.14 3.34
C LEU A 308 24.45 9.47 2.10
N THR A 309 23.72 9.55 1.00
CA THR A 309 24.20 9.13 -0.33
C THR A 309 24.26 10.28 -1.35
N ALA A 310 23.77 11.46 -0.97
CA ALA A 310 23.89 12.71 -1.70
C ALA A 310 23.64 13.90 -0.75
N ASP A 311 23.98 15.11 -1.21
CA ASP A 311 23.60 16.34 -0.52
C ASP A 311 22.07 16.39 -0.37
N THR A 312 21.62 16.65 0.86
CA THR A 312 20.22 16.50 1.23
C THR A 312 19.70 17.77 1.89
N TYR A 313 18.46 18.15 1.57
CA TYR A 313 17.83 19.38 2.06
C TYR A 313 16.55 19.03 2.80
N ILE A 314 16.47 19.38 4.08
CA ILE A 314 15.28 19.16 4.92
C ILE A 314 14.91 20.44 5.67
N SER A 315 13.65 20.52 6.09
CA SER A 315 13.12 21.69 6.81
C SER A 315 13.49 21.66 8.29
N SER A 316 13.51 20.48 8.91
CA SER A 316 13.85 20.34 10.33
C SER A 316 14.47 18.99 10.64
N PHE A 317 15.38 18.99 11.62
CA PHE A 317 16.00 17.81 12.19
C PHE A 317 15.86 17.86 13.71
N THR A 318 15.46 16.74 14.31
CA THR A 318 15.47 16.53 15.76
C THR A 318 16.17 15.22 16.06
N GLY A 319 17.31 15.27 16.75
CA GLY A 319 18.10 14.08 17.07
C GLY A 319 19.52 14.42 17.47
N ASP A 320 20.33 13.39 17.69
CA ASP A 320 21.78 13.53 17.86
C ASP A 320 22.45 13.56 16.48
N VAL A 321 23.15 14.66 16.19
CA VAL A 321 23.87 14.84 14.93
C VAL A 321 25.00 13.83 14.73
N SER A 322 25.53 13.27 15.82
CA SER A 322 26.55 12.22 15.75
C SER A 322 26.03 10.89 15.19
N CYS A 323 24.71 10.72 15.14
CA CYS A 323 24.05 9.59 14.47
C CYS A 323 23.91 9.77 12.95
N ILE A 324 24.32 10.92 12.41
CA ILE A 324 24.36 11.18 10.97
C ILE A 324 25.77 10.87 10.46
N ASN A 325 25.86 9.96 9.49
CA ASN A 325 27.07 9.74 8.71
C ASN A 325 26.97 10.50 7.39
N ASN A 326 27.64 11.64 7.32
CA ASN A 326 27.65 12.50 6.14
C ASN A 326 28.22 11.82 4.89
N ASN A 327 29.11 10.82 5.04
CA ASN A 327 29.64 10.02 3.92
C ASN A 327 30.17 10.87 2.73
N GLY A 328 30.78 12.03 3.04
CA GLY A 328 31.30 12.97 2.03
C GLY A 328 30.27 13.97 1.47
N TYR A 329 29.02 13.91 1.92
CA TYR A 329 27.92 14.82 1.56
C TYR A 329 27.56 15.79 2.68
N THR A 330 26.69 16.75 2.38
CA THR A 330 26.20 17.73 3.35
C THR A 330 24.72 17.58 3.60
N LEU A 331 24.31 17.56 4.87
CA LEU A 331 22.92 17.75 5.26
C LEU A 331 22.66 19.25 5.45
N TYR A 332 21.70 19.79 4.72
CA TYR A 332 21.22 21.16 4.90
C TYR A 332 19.89 21.13 5.64
N VAL A 333 19.88 21.70 6.86
CA VAL A 333 18.68 21.86 7.67
C VAL A 333 18.26 23.32 7.63
N ASN A 334 17.08 23.59 7.06
CA ASN A 334 16.56 24.95 6.88
C ASN A 334 17.59 25.90 6.22
N GLY A 335 18.29 25.40 5.20
CA GLY A 335 19.32 26.13 4.46
C GLY A 335 20.69 26.25 5.13
N SER A 336 20.86 25.74 6.35
CA SER A 336 22.16 25.71 7.05
C SER A 336 22.79 24.33 6.96
N ALA A 337 24.08 24.27 6.58
CA ALA A 337 24.83 23.02 6.58
C ALA A 337 25.06 22.53 8.03
N LEU A 338 24.91 21.22 8.25
CA LEU A 338 25.07 20.53 9.52
C LEU A 338 26.23 19.53 9.48
#